data_AF-A0A5H7INI0-F1
#
_entry.id   AF-A0A5H7INI0-F1
#
_cell.length_a   1.000
_cell.length_b   1.000
_cell.length_c   1.000
_cell.angle_alpha   90.00
_cell.angle_beta   90.00
_cell.angle_gamma   90.00
#
_symmetry.space_group_name_H-M   'P 1'
#
loop_
_entity.id
_entity.type
_entity.pdbx_description
1 polymer ?
#
loop_
_entity_poly.entity_id
_entity_poly.type
_entity_poly.pdbx_seq_one_letter_code
_entity_poly.pdbx_strand_id
1 'polypeptide(L)' 'MNKNTANSLMMALLKLNESTNDVFFEIEKIDDDKIKRLFRRSIANVIGMIYLELMSPIIEEYPDLDPDKK' A
#
# COMPACT_ATOMS: atom_id res chain seq x y z
N MET A 1 -13.87 15.02 1.42
CA MET A 1 -12.62 15.82 1.17
C MET A 1 -12.85 16.68 -0.08
N ASN A 2 -11.89 17.48 -0.60
CA ASN A 2 -12.02 17.99 -1.99
C ASN A 2 -11.16 17.14 -2.93
N LYS A 3 -11.51 17.08 -4.22
CA LYS A 3 -10.87 16.18 -5.18
C LYS A 3 -9.36 16.43 -5.37
N ASN A 4 -8.90 17.67 -5.29
CA ASN A 4 -7.47 17.98 -5.42
C ASN A 4 -6.67 17.46 -4.21
N THR A 5 -7.22 17.58 -3.01
CA THR A 5 -6.64 17.02 -1.79
C THR A 5 -6.68 15.49 -1.84
N ALA A 6 -7.79 14.90 -2.31
CA ALA A 6 -7.94 13.45 -2.49
C ALA A 6 -6.88 12.89 -3.45
N ASN A 7 -6.68 13.55 -4.60
CA ASN A 7 -5.67 13.17 -5.57
C ASN A 7 -4.25 13.28 -5.00
N SER A 8 -3.95 14.37 -4.29
CA SER A 8 -2.63 14.53 -3.64
C SER A 8 -2.36 13.45 -2.60
N LEU A 9 -3.38 13.09 -1.81
CA LEU A 9 -3.29 12.02 -0.83
C LEU A 9 -3.12 10.66 -1.50
N MET A 10 -3.91 10.35 -2.54
CA MET A 10 -3.76 9.11 -3.32
C MET A 10 -2.34 8.96 -3.88
N MET A 11 -1.77 10.02 -4.47
CA MET A 11 -0.40 10.00 -4.98
C MET A 11 0.65 9.76 -3.88
N ALA A 12 0.41 10.26 -2.66
CA ALA A 12 1.28 9.98 -1.52
C ALA A 12 1.17 8.51 -1.05
N LEU A 13 -0.05 7.96 -1.03
CA LEU A 13 -0.30 6.56 -0.68
C LEU A 13 0.31 5.60 -1.71
N LEU A 14 0.26 5.93 -3.01
CA LEU A 14 0.91 5.14 -4.06
C LEU A 14 2.43 5.08 -3.89
N LYS A 15 3.08 6.20 -3.54
CA LYS A 15 4.51 6.22 -3.23
C LYS A 15 4.86 5.41 -1.99
N LEU A 16 3.99 5.43 -0.98
CA LEU A 16 4.16 4.58 0.20
C LEU A 16 4.05 3.10 -0.18
N ASN A 17 3.10 2.75 -1.06
CA ASN A 17 2.95 1.39 -1.58
C ASN A 17 4.21 0.92 -2.35
N GLU A 18 4.80 1.78 -3.19
CA GLU A 18 6.09 1.51 -3.84
C GLU A 18 7.19 1.25 -2.80
N SER A 19 7.31 2.10 -1.77
CA SER A 19 8.31 1.90 -0.71
C SER A 19 8.08 0.61 0.09
N THR A 20 6.83 0.20 0.30
CA THR A 20 6.54 -1.08 0.95
C THR A 20 6.90 -2.29 0.08
N ASN A 21 6.85 -2.15 -1.25
CA ASN A 21 7.34 -3.19 -2.16
C ASN A 21 8.86 -3.32 -2.07
N ASP A 22 9.61 -2.21 -1.95
CA ASP A 22 11.06 -2.25 -1.73
C ASP A 22 11.41 -3.00 -0.44
N VAL A 23 10.67 -2.73 0.65
CA VAL A 23 10.81 -3.47 1.91
C VAL A 23 10.51 -4.97 1.72
N PHE A 24 9.48 -5.31 0.95
CA PHE A 24 9.16 -6.71 0.63
C PHE A 24 10.34 -7.38 -0.11
N PHE A 25 10.96 -6.71 -1.07
CA PHE A 25 12.12 -7.26 -1.78
C PHE A 25 13.33 -7.50 -0.87
N GLU A 26 13.58 -6.63 0.12
CA GLU A 26 14.62 -6.87 1.12
C GLU A 26 14.28 -8.06 2.05
N ILE A 27 13.00 -8.21 2.42
CA ILE A 27 12.52 -9.35 3.21
C ILE A 27 12.77 -10.69 2.47
N GLU A 28 12.61 -10.71 1.15
CA GLU A 28 12.84 -11.94 0.36
C GLU A 28 14.30 -12.42 0.39
N LYS A 29 15.26 -11.53 0.71
CA LYS A 29 16.69 -11.85 0.84
C LYS A 29 17.07 -12.45 2.20
N ILE A 30 16.15 -12.54 3.16
CA ILE A 30 16.41 -13.15 4.47
C ILE A 30 16.66 -14.66 4.32
N ASP A 31 17.73 -15.21 4.90
CA ASP A 31 18.01 -16.66 4.79
C ASP A 31 17.16 -17.52 5.73
N ASP A 32 16.84 -17.01 6.92
CA ASP A 32 16.01 -17.72 7.88
C ASP A 32 14.52 -17.68 7.46
N ASP A 33 14.01 -18.82 7.02
CA ASP A 33 12.63 -19.02 6.60
C ASP A 33 11.58 -18.62 7.65
N LYS A 34 11.84 -18.88 8.93
CA LYS A 34 10.89 -18.54 10.01
C LYS A 34 10.82 -17.03 10.16
N ILE A 35 11.97 -16.35 10.13
CA ILE A 35 12.04 -14.89 10.19
C ILE A 35 11.44 -14.26 8.93
N LYS A 36 11.80 -14.76 7.74
CA LYS A 36 11.21 -14.31 6.46
C LYS A 36 9.69 -14.37 6.49
N ARG A 37 9.11 -15.51 6.89
CA ARG A 37 7.64 -15.67 6.99
C ARG A 37 7.00 -14.65 7.95
N LEU A 38 7.64 -14.39 9.09
CA LEU A 38 7.16 -13.40 10.05
C LEU A 38 7.11 -12.00 9.41
N PHE A 39 8.20 -11.57 8.79
CA PHE A 39 8.27 -10.26 8.14
C PHE A 39 7.34 -10.14 6.94
N ARG A 40 7.23 -11.18 6.09
CA ARG A 40 6.28 -11.23 4.97
C ARG A 40 4.84 -11.01 5.43
N ARG A 41 4.44 -11.65 6.53
CA ARG A 41 3.10 -11.45 7.09
C ARG A 41 2.91 -10.02 7.59
N SER A 42 3.91 -9.48 8.30
CA SER A 42 3.84 -8.11 8.82
C SER A 42 3.73 -7.07 7.70
N ILE A 43 4.54 -7.17 6.65
CA ILE A 43 4.47 -6.22 5.52
C ILE A 43 3.17 -6.36 4.73
N ALA A 44 2.65 -7.59 4.54
CA ALA A 44 1.36 -7.81 3.91
C ALA A 44 0.21 -7.16 4.71
N ASN A 45 0.25 -7.21 6.04
CA ASN A 45 -0.73 -6.51 6.89
C ASN A 45 -0.63 -4.99 6.71
N VAL A 46 0.58 -4.42 6.62
CA VAL A 46 0.77 -2.97 6.40
C VAL A 46 0.20 -2.55 5.05
N ILE A 47 0.52 -3.27 3.98
CA ILE A 47 -0.02 -3.01 2.64
C ILE A 47 -1.55 -3.09 2.65
N GLY A 48 -2.10 -4.13 3.29
CA GLY A 48 -3.55 -4.31 3.44
C GLY A 48 -4.21 -3.14 4.18
N MET A 49 -3.61 -2.64 5.27
CA MET A 49 -4.13 -1.48 6.01
C MET A 49 -4.05 -0.19 5.19
N ILE A 50 -2.97 0.04 4.45
CA ILE A 50 -2.86 1.21 3.56
C ILE A 50 -4.00 1.19 2.53
N TYR A 51 -4.25 0.04 1.92
CA TYR A 51 -5.32 -0.09 0.94
C TYR A 51 -6.71 0.09 1.57
N LEU A 52 -7.04 -0.71 2.59
CA LEU A 52 -8.38 -0.76 3.16
C LEU A 52 -8.74 0.51 3.93
N GLU A 53 -7.81 1.05 4.73
CA GLU A 53 -8.11 2.15 5.65
C GLU A 53 -7.86 3.52 5.03
N LEU A 54 -6.97 3.62 4.03
CA LEU A 54 -6.57 4.91 3.45
C LEU A 54 -6.99 5.06 1.98
N MET A 55 -6.73 4.05 1.13
CA MET A 55 -7.06 4.14 -0.30
C MET A 55 -8.55 3.91 -0.57
N SER A 56 -9.17 2.88 0.03
CA SER A 56 -10.58 2.51 -0.22
C SER A 56 -11.54 3.68 0.00
N PRO A 57 -11.47 4.46 1.11
CA PRO A 57 -12.37 5.59 1.29
C PRO A 57 -12.21 6.69 0.22
N ILE A 58 -10.99 6.89 -0.28
CA ILE A 58 -10.73 7.85 -1.37
C ILE A 58 -11.33 7.33 -2.67
N ILE A 59 -11.19 6.03 -2.96
CA ILE A 59 -11.73 5.39 -4.16
C ILE A 59 -13.27 5.38 -4.13
N GLU A 60 -13.87 5.12 -2.97
CA GLU A 60 -15.33 5.16 -2.79
C GLU A 60 -15.89 6.57 -3.03
N GLU A 61 -15.22 7.61 -2.52
CA GLU A 61 -15.63 9.02 -2.71
C GLU A 61 -15.30 9.53 -4.13
N TYR A 62 -14.18 9.07 -4.74
CA TYR A 62 -13.68 9.48 -6.04
C TYR A 62 -13.27 8.26 -6.89
N PRO A 63 -14.23 7.55 -7.52
CA PRO A 63 -13.96 6.28 -8.18
C PRO A 63 -13.07 6.36 -9.42
N ASP A 64 -12.78 7.56 -9.92
CA ASP A 64 -11.87 7.82 -11.02
C ASP A 64 -10.39 7.95 -10.57
N LEU A 65 -10.15 7.98 -9.26
CA LEU A 65 -8.80 7.96 -8.67
C LEU A 65 -8.32 6.52 -8.35
N ASP A 66 -9.10 5.50 -8.70
CA ASP A 66 -8.76 4.10 -8.51
C ASP A 66 -7.58 3.70 -9.43
N PRO A 67 -6.41 3.32 -8.87
CA PRO A 67 -5.24 2.96 -9.66
C PRO A 67 -5.39 1.64 -10.42
N ASP A 68 -6.32 0.78 -10.00
CA ASP A 68 -6.50 -0.57 -10.55
C ASP A 68 -7.56 -0.61 -11.68
N LYS A 69 -8.27 0.50 -11.92
CA LYS A 69 -9.34 0.63 -12.93
C LYS A 69 -8.88 0.77 -14.39
N LYS A 70 -7.69 0.28 -14.73
CA LYS A 70 -7.15 0.35 -16.10
C LYS A 70 -7.91 -0.54 -17.09
#